data_AF-A0A3B8U993-F1
#
_entry.id   AF-A0A3B8U993-F1
#
_cell.length_a   1.000
_cell.length_b   1.000
_cell.length_c   1.000
_cell.angle_alpha   90.00
_cell.angle_beta   90.00
_cell.angle_gamma   90.00
#
_symmetry.space_group_name_H-M   'P 1'
#
loop_
_entity.id
_entity.type
_entity.pdbx_description
1 polymer ?
#
loop_
_entity_poly.entity_id
_entity_poly.type
_entity_poly.pdbx_seq_one_letter_code
_entity_poly.pdbx_strand_id
1 'polypeptide(L)'
;MKATYLSRSAKITALLLCTVLLACLLTGCTVPVTQRNLIAAALGPTAASFFPNSAQVQTDTAGAALPCYYDTASGTTYYVCEDLNKVSATEYGYTLRAFYFQNGVLRNRTLATRTVLYNASGQTFTSCRDYAGNAITDADYENYADRYFSSCSKVSVSLDSGTAAANQPLVVTPTPTPIPTPAPTPTPEPASYYGPAPVITKNPTSESLAIGGTTWFISHAQNASRLTWQAVSPAGLVYTTAEALSLHPGLVLENQANDTLAVRNVPASLNGWGFQARFEGTGGVAVSSAAYIYVGDYVGAYQSVLSAYRAAYQVGGHTAQYAVSSGLSPMIAHSSHVGYAFKDLDKDGIPELFIAGLNTDDEARSVMYDVYTLSGGVPARIAVSSDQEKFYLCTDNALFCEGSRGAGLAHAFIYRFSNNSLRAVEGYMSTFTGSSRDGYYYQSGSYSPEPRDGDVPVSQSTFSSRVYERENTVFQLLLTQIA
;
A
#
# COMPACT_ATOMS: atom_id res chain seq x y z
N MET A 1 16.55 24.53 -20.90
CA MET A 1 17.25 23.55 -20.05
C MET A 1 16.71 22.17 -20.38
N LYS A 2 17.60 21.22 -20.70
CA LYS A 2 17.28 19.85 -21.13
C LYS A 2 16.61 19.07 -19.99
N ALA A 3 15.33 18.77 -20.10
CA ALA A 3 14.71 17.70 -19.34
C ALA A 3 15.11 16.37 -20.01
N THR A 4 15.92 15.58 -19.32
CA THR A 4 16.30 14.23 -19.76
C THR A 4 15.03 13.37 -19.74
N TYR A 5 14.40 13.18 -20.90
CA TYR A 5 13.31 12.24 -21.08
C TYR A 5 13.85 10.81 -20.86
N LEU A 6 13.67 10.28 -19.65
CA LEU A 6 13.69 8.84 -19.45
C LEU A 6 12.51 8.27 -20.27
N SER A 7 12.83 7.57 -21.36
CA SER A 7 11.82 6.97 -22.24
C SER A 7 10.89 6.05 -21.43
N ARG A 8 9.59 6.04 -21.76
CA ARG A 8 8.55 5.19 -21.15
C ARG A 8 8.93 3.70 -21.09
N SER A 9 9.91 3.26 -21.90
CA SER A 9 10.51 1.93 -21.84
C SER A 9 11.01 1.56 -20.43
N ALA A 10 11.59 2.49 -19.66
CA ALA A 10 12.11 2.18 -18.32
C ALA A 10 11.02 1.87 -17.28
N LYS A 11 9.81 2.43 -17.45
CA LYS A 11 8.68 2.21 -16.53
C LYS A 11 7.94 0.90 -16.79
N ILE A 12 7.86 0.47 -18.05
CA ILE A 12 7.27 -0.83 -18.42
C ILE A 12 8.24 -1.96 -18.06
N THR A 13 9.54 -1.80 -18.31
CA THR A 13 10.55 -2.78 -17.90
C THR A 13 10.59 -2.99 -16.39
N ALA A 14 10.34 -1.96 -15.57
CA ALA A 14 10.27 -2.07 -14.10
C ALA A 14 8.99 -2.79 -13.59
N LEU A 15 7.84 -2.55 -14.23
CA LEU A 15 6.59 -3.21 -13.87
C LEU A 15 6.58 -4.69 -14.27
N LEU A 16 7.15 -5.01 -15.44
CA LEU A 16 7.34 -6.38 -15.91
C LEU A 16 8.45 -7.13 -15.16
N LEU A 17 9.48 -6.41 -14.67
CA LEU A 17 10.45 -6.95 -13.70
C LEU A 17 9.72 -7.51 -12.48
N CYS A 18 8.77 -6.75 -11.92
CA CYS A 18 7.94 -7.21 -10.80
C CYS A 18 7.11 -8.44 -11.16
N THR A 19 6.44 -8.46 -12.32
CA THR A 19 5.56 -9.58 -12.71
C THR A 19 6.34 -10.87 -13.04
N VAL A 20 7.52 -10.77 -13.66
CA VAL A 20 8.38 -11.91 -13.99
C VAL A 20 9.11 -12.44 -12.74
N LEU A 21 9.54 -11.56 -11.82
CA LEU A 21 10.10 -11.98 -10.52
C LEU A 21 9.02 -12.63 -9.63
N LEU A 22 7.78 -12.15 -9.67
CA LEU A 22 6.65 -12.74 -8.94
C LEU A 22 6.26 -14.11 -9.52
N ALA A 23 6.30 -14.28 -10.84
CA ALA A 23 6.07 -15.57 -11.50
C ALA A 23 7.15 -16.63 -11.19
N CYS A 24 8.42 -16.22 -11.00
CA CYS A 24 9.51 -17.10 -10.56
C CYS A 24 9.36 -17.57 -9.10
N LEU A 25 8.76 -16.75 -8.24
CA LEU A 25 8.52 -17.04 -6.82
C LEU A 25 7.28 -17.92 -6.59
N LEU A 26 6.26 -17.84 -7.47
CA LEU A 26 4.95 -18.46 -7.26
C LEU A 26 4.73 -19.82 -7.95
N THR A 27 5.54 -20.22 -8.94
CA THR A 27 5.19 -21.37 -9.81
C THR A 27 5.91 -22.70 -9.53
N GLY A 28 6.73 -22.81 -8.49
CA GLY A 28 7.30 -24.12 -8.10
C GLY A 28 8.20 -24.80 -9.14
N CYS A 29 8.61 -24.10 -10.20
CA CYS A 29 9.57 -24.64 -11.16
C CYS A 29 10.93 -24.88 -10.49
N THR A 30 11.54 -26.02 -10.79
CA THR A 30 12.85 -26.46 -10.28
C THR A 30 13.98 -25.58 -10.82
N VAL A 31 14.13 -24.38 -10.26
CA VAL A 31 15.35 -23.58 -10.38
C VAL A 31 16.34 -24.07 -9.31
N PRO A 32 17.59 -24.43 -9.68
CA PRO A 32 18.61 -24.88 -8.75
C PRO A 32 18.81 -23.89 -7.60
N VAL A 33 18.87 -24.41 -6.37
CA VAL A 33 18.92 -23.66 -5.09
C VAL A 33 20.02 -22.58 -5.07
N THR A 34 21.10 -22.78 -5.81
CA THR A 34 22.21 -21.83 -5.97
C THR A 34 21.83 -20.52 -6.65
N GLN A 35 20.81 -20.48 -7.52
CA GLN A 35 20.33 -19.23 -8.14
C GLN A 35 19.32 -18.46 -7.25
N ARG A 36 18.60 -19.13 -6.32
CA ARG A 36 17.67 -18.46 -5.39
C ARG A 36 18.39 -17.52 -4.42
N ASN A 37 19.57 -17.91 -3.95
CA ASN A 37 20.35 -17.12 -3.00
C ASN A 37 21.02 -15.89 -3.64
N LEU A 38 21.32 -15.95 -4.95
CA LEU A 38 21.88 -14.82 -5.71
C LEU A 38 20.83 -13.73 -5.98
N ILE A 39 19.55 -14.10 -6.14
CA ILE A 39 18.43 -13.17 -6.38
C ILE A 39 18.11 -12.36 -5.13
N ALA A 40 18.16 -12.98 -3.94
CA ALA A 40 18.01 -12.28 -2.66
C ALA A 40 19.20 -11.34 -2.34
N ALA A 41 20.41 -11.67 -2.80
CA ALA A 41 21.62 -10.86 -2.59
C ALA A 41 21.73 -9.65 -3.55
N ALA A 42 21.08 -9.68 -4.71
CA ALA A 42 21.08 -8.56 -5.67
C ALA A 42 20.10 -7.42 -5.28
N LEU A 43 19.14 -7.70 -4.41
CA LEU A 43 18.08 -6.77 -3.95
C LEU A 43 18.44 -6.05 -2.63
N GLY A 44 19.65 -5.48 -2.54
CA GLY A 44 19.97 -4.56 -1.43
C GLY A 44 18.86 -3.49 -1.22
N PRO A 45 18.79 -2.84 -0.05
CA PRO A 45 17.59 -2.16 0.50
C PRO A 45 17.09 -0.90 -0.25
N THR A 46 17.52 -0.64 -1.48
CA THR A 46 17.16 0.56 -2.25
C THR A 46 16.31 0.21 -3.48
N ALA A 47 15.01 0.03 -3.28
CA ALA A 47 14.02 -0.01 -4.37
C ALA A 47 12.82 0.94 -4.16
N ALA A 48 12.87 1.81 -3.14
CA ALA A 48 11.76 2.71 -2.82
C ALA A 48 11.82 4.10 -3.50
N SER A 49 12.89 4.47 -4.20
CA SER A 49 13.12 5.86 -4.62
C SER A 49 12.89 6.18 -6.11
N PHE A 50 11.98 5.48 -6.81
CA PHE A 50 11.77 5.69 -8.25
C PHE A 50 10.32 5.89 -8.71
N PHE A 51 9.51 6.68 -8.01
CA PHE A 51 8.24 7.18 -8.58
C PHE A 51 7.96 8.64 -8.20
N PRO A 52 7.88 9.55 -9.18
CA PRO A 52 6.99 10.70 -9.08
C PRO A 52 5.79 10.54 -10.02
N ASN A 53 4.63 10.82 -9.44
CA ASN A 53 3.34 11.22 -9.99
C ASN A 53 2.51 10.25 -10.84
N SER A 54 1.30 10.06 -10.31
CA SER A 54 0.03 9.66 -10.90
C SER A 54 -0.11 9.92 -12.40
N ALA A 55 -0.13 8.85 -13.18
CA ALA A 55 -0.92 8.76 -14.41
C ALA A 55 -1.41 7.32 -14.50
N GLN A 56 -2.72 7.12 -14.65
CA GLN A 56 -3.32 5.80 -14.77
C GLN A 56 -2.65 5.02 -15.91
N VAL A 57 -2.03 3.89 -15.55
CA VAL A 57 -1.57 2.88 -16.50
C VAL A 57 -2.70 1.86 -16.57
N GLN A 58 -3.45 1.88 -17.68
CA GLN A 58 -4.44 0.87 -18.00
C GLN A 58 -3.68 -0.38 -18.47
N THR A 59 -3.52 -1.37 -17.60
CA THR A 59 -3.00 -2.69 -17.98
C THR A 59 -4.14 -3.51 -18.54
N ASP A 60 -4.27 -3.54 -19.86
CA ASP A 60 -5.25 -4.39 -20.55
C ASP A 60 -4.75 -5.84 -20.66
N THR A 61 -4.47 -6.45 -19.51
CA THR A 61 -3.89 -7.81 -19.42
C THR A 61 -4.40 -8.55 -18.20
N ALA A 62 -5.68 -8.39 -17.89
CA ALA A 62 -6.37 -9.38 -17.08
C ALA A 62 -6.57 -10.64 -17.95
N GLY A 63 -5.75 -11.68 -17.73
CA GLY A 63 -5.97 -13.03 -18.26
C GLY A 63 -5.10 -13.53 -19.42
N ALA A 64 -4.10 -12.78 -19.91
CA ALA A 64 -3.21 -13.31 -20.94
C ALA A 64 -1.99 -14.02 -20.33
N ALA A 65 -1.87 -15.33 -20.56
CA ALA A 65 -0.67 -16.09 -20.24
C ALA A 65 0.53 -15.53 -21.01
N LEU A 66 1.61 -15.17 -20.30
CA LEU A 66 2.84 -14.74 -20.96
C LEU A 66 3.56 -15.97 -21.55
N PRO A 67 3.89 -15.97 -22.85
CA PRO A 67 4.64 -17.07 -23.44
C PRO A 67 6.04 -17.15 -22.85
N CYS A 68 6.44 -18.33 -22.39
CA CYS A 68 7.79 -18.58 -21.91
C CYS A 68 8.42 -19.80 -22.57
N TYR A 69 9.75 -19.83 -22.62
CA TYR A 69 10.52 -20.84 -23.34
C TYR A 69 11.66 -21.33 -22.45
N TYR A 70 11.75 -22.63 -22.26
CA TYR A 70 12.80 -23.26 -21.46
C TYR A 70 13.84 -23.93 -22.37
N ASP A 71 15.08 -23.44 -22.30
CA ASP A 71 16.22 -24.03 -22.97
C ASP A 71 16.87 -25.08 -22.05
N THR A 72 16.67 -26.35 -22.39
CA THR A 72 17.18 -27.48 -21.62
C THR A 72 18.71 -27.59 -21.68
N ALA A 73 19.34 -27.09 -22.74
CA ALA A 73 20.80 -27.17 -22.91
C ALA A 73 21.53 -26.19 -22.00
N SER A 74 20.98 -24.98 -21.83
CA SER A 74 21.55 -23.95 -20.95
C SER A 74 20.90 -23.90 -19.56
N GLY A 75 19.76 -24.57 -19.36
CA GLY A 75 18.95 -24.46 -18.14
C GLY A 75 18.30 -23.09 -17.98
N THR A 76 18.16 -22.32 -19.07
CA THR A 76 17.70 -20.93 -19.04
C THR A 76 16.22 -20.84 -19.41
N THR A 77 15.44 -20.12 -18.60
CA THR A 77 14.06 -19.75 -18.94
C THR A 77 14.00 -18.34 -19.51
N TYR A 78 13.34 -18.21 -20.67
CA TYR A 78 13.09 -16.95 -21.36
C TYR A 78 11.61 -16.57 -21.24
N TYR A 79 11.34 -15.38 -20.72
CA TYR A 79 10.00 -14.80 -20.61
C TYR A 79 9.82 -13.76 -21.71
N VAL A 80 8.79 -13.90 -22.56
CA VAL A 80 8.60 -13.02 -23.71
C VAL A 80 7.44 -12.07 -23.48
N CYS A 81 7.65 -10.79 -23.78
CA CYS A 81 6.59 -9.78 -23.78
C CYS A 81 6.76 -8.78 -24.92
N GLU A 82 5.69 -8.05 -25.21
CA GLU A 82 5.69 -6.94 -26.15
C GLU A 82 5.58 -5.61 -25.40
N ASP A 83 6.55 -4.72 -25.60
CA ASP A 83 6.52 -3.36 -25.08
C ASP A 83 5.83 -2.43 -26.07
N LEU A 84 4.83 -1.67 -25.63
CA LEU A 84 4.22 -0.60 -26.41
C LEU A 84 4.92 0.74 -26.16
N ASN A 85 5.31 1.43 -27.24
CA ASN A 85 5.83 2.79 -27.24
C ASN A 85 5.03 3.69 -28.19
N LYS A 86 4.23 4.60 -27.64
CA LYS A 86 3.52 5.61 -28.44
C LYS A 86 4.50 6.69 -28.90
N VAL A 87 4.80 6.74 -30.20
CA VAL A 87 5.77 7.66 -30.79
C VAL A 87 5.11 9.01 -31.12
N SER A 88 3.88 8.99 -31.63
CA SER A 88 3.09 10.19 -31.89
C SER A 88 1.58 9.91 -31.73
N ALA A 89 0.73 10.88 -32.10
CA ALA A 89 -0.71 10.67 -32.12
C ALA A 89 -1.15 9.60 -33.14
N THR A 90 -0.34 9.38 -34.18
CA THR A 90 -0.64 8.50 -35.32
C THR A 90 0.41 7.40 -35.52
N GLU A 91 1.39 7.27 -34.61
CA GLU A 91 2.46 6.29 -34.71
C GLU A 91 2.69 5.55 -33.39
N TYR A 92 2.70 4.22 -33.47
CA TYR A 92 2.94 3.32 -32.35
C TYR A 92 4.04 2.33 -32.70
N GLY A 93 5.08 2.30 -31.88
CA GLY A 93 6.15 1.31 -31.93
C GLY A 93 5.90 0.21 -30.89
N TYR A 94 6.25 -1.01 -31.26
CA TYR A 94 6.15 -2.20 -30.44
C TYR A 94 7.50 -2.91 -30.45
N THR A 95 7.93 -3.42 -29.31
CA THR A 95 9.20 -4.17 -29.19
C THR A 95 8.96 -5.49 -28.49
N LEU A 96 9.15 -6.59 -29.20
CA LEU A 96 9.12 -7.93 -28.63
C LEU A 96 10.46 -8.22 -27.96
N ARG A 97 10.46 -8.55 -26.66
CA ARG A 97 11.67 -8.87 -25.88
C ARG A 97 11.57 -10.20 -25.17
N ALA A 98 12.72 -10.85 -25.01
CA ALA A 98 12.92 -11.95 -24.08
C ALA A 98 13.72 -11.48 -22.85
N PHE A 99 13.26 -11.84 -21.67
CA PHE A 99 13.94 -11.65 -20.39
C PHE A 99 14.42 -12.99 -19.84
N TYR A 100 15.63 -13.03 -19.29
CA TYR A 100 16.21 -14.27 -18.75
C TYR A 100 17.26 -13.94 -17.69
N PHE A 101 17.49 -14.87 -16.77
CA PHE A 101 18.56 -14.75 -15.78
C PHE A 101 19.84 -15.41 -16.31
N GLN A 102 20.95 -14.69 -16.24
CA GLN A 102 22.26 -15.22 -16.53
C GLN A 102 23.19 -14.87 -15.36
N ASN A 103 23.72 -15.90 -14.68
CA ASN A 103 24.57 -15.74 -13.50
C ASN A 103 23.93 -14.88 -12.40
N GLY A 104 22.63 -15.04 -12.17
CA GLY A 104 21.87 -14.28 -11.16
C GLY A 104 21.54 -12.84 -11.57
N VAL A 105 21.96 -12.39 -12.76
CA VAL A 105 21.64 -11.05 -13.28
C VAL A 105 20.52 -11.16 -14.30
N LEU A 106 19.49 -10.35 -14.14
CA LEU A 106 18.43 -10.23 -15.13
C LEU A 106 18.97 -9.58 -16.41
N ARG A 107 18.86 -10.30 -17.51
CA ARG A 107 19.20 -9.86 -18.86
C ARG A 107 17.92 -9.74 -19.68
N ASN A 108 17.99 -8.91 -20.72
CA ASN A 108 16.96 -8.86 -21.74
C ASN A 108 17.60 -8.86 -23.13
N ARG A 109 16.83 -9.32 -24.12
CA ARG A 109 17.18 -9.30 -25.53
C ARG A 109 15.96 -8.89 -26.35
N THR A 110 16.13 -7.92 -27.23
CA THR A 110 15.13 -7.60 -28.24
C THR A 110 15.09 -8.70 -29.29
N LEU A 111 13.90 -9.18 -29.63
CA LEU A 111 13.66 -10.23 -30.61
C LEU A 111 13.19 -9.65 -31.94
N ALA A 112 12.25 -8.70 -31.89
CA ALA A 112 11.68 -8.05 -33.06
C ALA A 112 11.05 -6.70 -32.70
N THR A 113 10.81 -5.86 -33.69
CA THR A 113 10.11 -4.58 -33.55
C THR A 113 9.01 -4.45 -34.59
N ARG A 114 7.91 -3.81 -34.22
CA ARG A 114 6.80 -3.48 -35.12
C ARG A 114 6.45 -2.00 -35.00
N THR A 115 6.20 -1.33 -36.12
CA THR A 115 5.68 0.04 -36.14
C THR A 115 4.36 0.06 -36.88
N VAL A 116 3.34 0.64 -36.24
CA VAL A 116 2.00 0.85 -36.80
C VAL A 116 1.75 2.35 -36.96
N LEU A 117 1.49 2.76 -38.19
CA LEU A 117 1.15 4.13 -38.57
C LEU A 117 -0.33 4.22 -38.96
N TYR A 118 -1.05 5.20 -38.42
CA TYR A 118 -2.43 5.50 -38.74
C TYR A 118 -2.49 6.69 -39.69
N ASN A 119 -3.09 6.54 -40.87
CA ASN A 119 -3.35 7.68 -41.75
C ASN A 119 -4.60 8.46 -41.30
N ALA A 120 -4.83 9.64 -41.92
CA ALA A 120 -5.98 10.49 -41.60
C ALA A 120 -7.34 9.83 -41.85
N SER A 121 -7.38 8.76 -42.64
CA SER A 121 -8.56 7.94 -42.96
C SER A 121 -8.79 6.79 -41.97
N GLY A 122 -7.88 6.60 -40.99
CA GLY A 122 -7.90 5.50 -40.03
C GLY A 122 -7.32 4.17 -40.54
N GLN A 123 -6.73 4.14 -41.74
CA GLN A 123 -6.04 2.94 -42.26
C GLN A 123 -4.66 2.79 -41.60
N THR A 124 -4.26 1.55 -41.35
CA THR A 124 -2.99 1.20 -40.72
C THR A 124 -1.92 0.80 -41.74
N PHE A 125 -0.70 1.30 -41.56
CA PHE A 125 0.50 0.82 -42.24
C PHE A 125 1.42 0.19 -41.19
N THR A 126 1.66 -1.12 -41.34
CA THR A 126 2.50 -1.89 -40.41
C THR A 126 3.84 -2.22 -41.05
N SER A 127 4.93 -2.00 -40.32
CA SER A 127 6.28 -2.44 -40.71
C SER A 127 6.94 -3.18 -39.56
N CYS A 128 7.50 -4.36 -39.83
CA CYS A 128 8.12 -5.21 -38.81
C CYS A 128 9.58 -5.52 -39.18
N ARG A 129 10.44 -5.63 -38.16
CA ARG A 129 11.85 -6.02 -38.29
C ARG A 129 12.25 -7.03 -37.24
N ASP A 130 13.16 -7.93 -37.58
CA ASP A 130 13.79 -8.83 -36.61
C ASP A 130 14.93 -8.16 -35.82
N TYR A 131 15.51 -8.86 -34.84
CA TYR A 131 16.62 -8.36 -34.03
C TYR A 131 17.89 -8.04 -34.83
N ALA A 132 18.03 -8.59 -36.04
CA ALA A 132 19.13 -8.31 -36.95
C ALA A 132 18.83 -7.11 -37.87
N GLY A 133 17.62 -6.55 -37.80
CA GLY A 133 17.17 -5.39 -38.57
C GLY A 133 16.54 -5.73 -39.93
N ASN A 134 16.42 -7.02 -40.27
CA ASN A 134 15.81 -7.46 -41.52
C ASN A 134 14.29 -7.24 -41.49
N ALA A 135 13.71 -6.87 -42.62
CA ALA A 135 12.25 -6.74 -42.72
C ALA A 135 11.59 -8.12 -42.62
N ILE A 136 10.55 -8.21 -41.78
CA ILE A 136 9.72 -9.41 -41.59
C ILE A 136 8.25 -9.04 -41.78
N THR A 137 7.39 -10.03 -42.07
CA THR A 137 5.94 -9.78 -42.17
C THR A 137 5.32 -9.59 -40.78
N ASP A 138 4.12 -9.03 -40.72
CA ASP A 138 3.38 -8.90 -39.45
C ASP A 138 3.02 -10.27 -38.86
N ALA A 139 2.67 -11.25 -39.71
CA ALA A 139 2.46 -12.63 -39.28
C ALA A 139 3.74 -13.29 -38.74
N ASP A 140 4.91 -12.97 -39.32
CA ASP A 140 6.19 -13.45 -38.81
C ASP A 140 6.57 -12.79 -37.49
N TYR A 141 6.17 -11.54 -37.28
CA TYR A 141 6.37 -10.83 -36.02
C TYR A 141 5.56 -11.47 -34.88
N GLU A 142 4.27 -11.76 -35.10
CA GLU A 142 3.41 -12.41 -34.11
C GLU A 142 3.91 -13.81 -33.70
N ASN A 143 4.55 -14.52 -34.63
CA ASN A 143 5.11 -15.86 -34.38
C ASN A 143 6.63 -15.84 -34.14
N TYR A 144 7.26 -14.66 -33.98
CA TYR A 144 8.71 -14.55 -34.03
C TYR A 144 9.38 -15.27 -32.85
N ALA A 145 8.82 -15.13 -31.65
CA ALA A 145 9.35 -15.79 -30.46
C ALA A 145 9.33 -17.32 -30.57
N ASP A 146 8.26 -17.89 -31.12
CA ASP A 146 8.13 -19.34 -31.33
C ASP A 146 9.20 -19.87 -32.28
N ARG A 147 9.52 -19.12 -33.33
CA ARG A 147 10.60 -19.49 -34.27
C ARG A 147 11.99 -19.30 -33.66
N TYR A 148 12.19 -18.18 -32.98
CA TYR A 148 13.47 -17.83 -32.34
C TYR A 148 13.87 -18.85 -31.27
N PHE A 149 12.90 -19.32 -30.50
CA PHE A 149 13.06 -20.33 -29.46
C PHE A 149 12.57 -21.73 -29.90
N SER A 150 12.63 -22.03 -31.20
CA SER A 150 12.14 -23.31 -31.74
C SER A 150 12.87 -24.54 -31.19
N SER A 151 14.10 -24.38 -30.70
CA SER A 151 14.86 -25.43 -29.99
C SER A 151 14.52 -25.54 -28.50
N CYS A 152 13.75 -24.60 -27.96
CA CYS A 152 13.35 -24.58 -26.56
C CYS A 152 11.97 -25.21 -26.40
N SER A 153 11.69 -25.71 -25.19
CA SER A 153 10.34 -26.15 -24.84
C SER A 153 9.48 -24.93 -24.54
N LYS A 154 8.40 -24.72 -25.31
CA LYS A 154 7.41 -23.68 -25.00
C LYS A 154 6.61 -24.11 -23.76
N VAL A 155 6.60 -23.24 -22.77
CA VAL A 155 5.88 -23.44 -21.51
C VAL A 155 4.84 -22.32 -21.40
N SER A 156 3.61 -22.69 -21.05
CA SER A 156 2.56 -21.72 -20.78
C SER A 156 2.58 -21.43 -19.28
N VAL A 157 2.98 -20.23 -18.88
CA VAL A 157 2.77 -19.78 -17.49
C VAL A 157 1.40 -19.10 -17.48
N SER A 158 0.39 -19.81 -16.98
CA SER A 158 -0.85 -19.16 -16.61
C SER A 158 -0.57 -18.29 -15.39
N LEU A 159 -0.95 -17.01 -15.45
CA LEU A 159 -1.08 -16.18 -14.26
C LEU A 159 -2.38 -16.59 -13.53
N ASP A 160 -2.55 -17.87 -13.27
CA ASP A 160 -3.65 -18.39 -12.47
C ASP A 160 -3.18 -18.48 -11.03
N SER A 161 -3.82 -17.67 -10.21
CA SER A 161 -3.82 -17.80 -8.76
C SER A 161 -4.46 -19.13 -8.35
N GLY A 162 -3.69 -20.22 -8.37
CA GLY A 162 -3.96 -21.41 -7.55
C GLY A 162 -4.04 -22.77 -8.26
N THR A 163 -3.13 -23.64 -7.82
CA THR A 163 -3.20 -25.12 -7.67
C THR A 163 -3.13 -26.04 -8.90
N ALA A 164 -2.17 -26.97 -8.82
CA ALA A 164 -1.83 -28.01 -9.78
C ALA A 164 -2.67 -29.29 -9.64
N ALA A 165 -2.81 -30.03 -10.74
CA ALA A 165 -3.00 -31.48 -10.76
C ALA A 165 -2.17 -32.10 -11.91
N ALA A 166 -1.56 -33.26 -11.66
CA ALA A 166 -0.44 -33.82 -12.42
C ALA A 166 -0.81 -34.93 -13.44
N ASN A 167 -0.04 -34.95 -14.55
CA ASN A 167 0.46 -36.05 -15.43
C ASN A 167 -0.50 -37.18 -15.92
N GLN A 168 -0.52 -37.63 -17.19
CA GLN A 168 0.58 -38.19 -18.02
C GLN A 168 0.22 -38.28 -19.55
N PRO A 169 1.18 -38.61 -20.45
CA PRO A 169 1.13 -38.38 -21.92
C PRO A 169 0.69 -39.62 -22.73
N LEU A 170 0.48 -39.50 -24.07
CA LEU A 170 0.87 -40.50 -25.09
C LEU A 170 0.64 -40.05 -26.57
N VAL A 171 1.76 -39.97 -27.31
CA VAL A 171 2.12 -40.40 -28.69
C VAL A 171 1.06 -40.57 -29.82
N VAL A 172 1.46 -40.10 -31.02
CA VAL A 172 0.82 -40.16 -32.36
C VAL A 172 0.93 -41.51 -33.12
N THR A 173 0.01 -41.76 -34.08
CA THR A 173 0.10 -42.11 -35.55
C THR A 173 -1.06 -43.06 -36.02
N PRO A 174 -1.41 -43.28 -37.33
CA PRO A 174 -2.78 -43.07 -37.87
C PRO A 174 -3.53 -44.29 -38.48
N THR A 175 -4.87 -44.16 -38.67
CA THR A 175 -5.79 -44.78 -39.70
C THR A 175 -5.92 -46.34 -39.73
N PRO A 176 -7.11 -46.99 -39.91
CA PRO A 176 -8.22 -46.62 -40.79
C PRO A 176 -9.66 -46.69 -40.23
N THR A 177 -10.53 -46.02 -40.98
CA THR A 177 -11.97 -45.82 -40.81
C THR A 177 -12.79 -47.12 -40.87
N PRO A 178 -13.79 -47.28 -39.98
CA PRO A 178 -15.03 -47.98 -40.32
C PRO A 178 -16.30 -47.14 -40.06
N ILE A 179 -17.11 -47.09 -41.12
CA ILE A 179 -18.57 -46.91 -41.27
C ILE A 179 -19.39 -46.21 -40.14
N PRO A 180 -20.24 -45.22 -40.47
CA PRO A 180 -20.99 -44.41 -39.49
C PRO A 180 -22.08 -45.21 -38.76
N THR A 181 -22.13 -45.03 -37.43
CA THR A 181 -23.24 -45.38 -36.54
C THR A 181 -24.06 -44.11 -36.25
N PRO A 182 -25.41 -44.14 -36.25
CA PRO A 182 -26.23 -42.93 -36.07
C PRO A 182 -26.00 -42.24 -34.72
N ALA A 183 -25.86 -40.92 -34.75
CA ALA A 183 -25.55 -40.09 -33.61
C ALA A 183 -26.70 -40.08 -32.58
N PRO A 184 -26.43 -40.28 -31.27
CA PRO A 184 -27.41 -39.99 -30.24
C PRO A 184 -27.65 -38.47 -30.14
N THR A 185 -28.93 -38.10 -30.05
CA THR A 185 -29.38 -36.72 -29.82
C THR A 185 -28.70 -36.14 -28.58
N PRO A 186 -28.10 -34.93 -28.64
CA PRO A 186 -27.48 -34.32 -27.47
C PRO A 186 -28.55 -34.08 -26.40
N THR A 187 -28.33 -34.70 -25.23
CA THR A 187 -29.06 -34.36 -24.01
C THR A 187 -28.58 -32.98 -23.57
N PRO A 188 -29.45 -32.00 -23.30
CA PRO A 188 -29.02 -30.68 -22.87
C PRO A 188 -28.19 -30.79 -21.59
N GLU A 189 -26.97 -30.28 -21.64
CA GLU A 189 -26.09 -30.11 -20.48
C GLU A 189 -26.80 -29.19 -19.47
N PRO A 190 -26.89 -29.58 -18.17
CA PRO A 190 -27.52 -28.74 -17.17
C PRO A 190 -26.76 -27.40 -17.08
N ALA A 191 -27.47 -26.30 -17.34
CA ALA A 191 -26.92 -24.96 -17.18
C ALA A 191 -26.44 -24.79 -15.72
N SER A 192 -25.13 -24.64 -15.54
CA SER A 192 -24.54 -24.34 -14.25
C SER A 192 -24.89 -22.90 -13.88
N TYR A 193 -25.82 -22.73 -12.95
CA TYR A 193 -26.13 -21.44 -12.35
C TYR A 193 -25.05 -21.11 -11.31
N TYR A 194 -23.88 -20.68 -11.77
CA TYR A 194 -22.91 -20.04 -10.89
C TYR A 194 -23.46 -18.65 -10.55
N GLY A 195 -23.60 -18.36 -9.25
CA GLY A 195 -23.92 -17.01 -8.79
C GLY A 195 -22.79 -16.02 -9.12
N PRO A 196 -23.00 -14.71 -8.93
CA PRO A 196 -21.93 -13.73 -9.09
C PRO A 196 -20.76 -14.02 -8.16
N ALA A 197 -19.53 -13.75 -8.63
CA ALA A 197 -18.32 -13.91 -7.82
C ALA A 197 -18.36 -13.00 -6.58
N PRO A 198 -17.66 -13.39 -5.48
CA PRO A 198 -17.51 -12.52 -4.33
C PRO A 198 -16.89 -11.16 -4.71
N VAL A 199 -17.48 -10.06 -4.24
CA VAL A 199 -16.98 -8.69 -4.47
C VAL A 199 -16.63 -8.05 -3.15
N ILE A 200 -15.36 -7.75 -2.94
CA ILE A 200 -14.86 -7.16 -1.69
C ILE A 200 -15.29 -5.70 -1.61
N THR A 201 -16.03 -5.36 -0.56
CA THR A 201 -16.50 -3.99 -0.30
C THR A 201 -15.71 -3.31 0.82
N LYS A 202 -14.97 -4.08 1.63
CA LYS A 202 -14.10 -3.55 2.69
C LYS A 202 -12.85 -4.41 2.86
N ASN A 203 -11.68 -3.80 2.72
CA ASN A 203 -10.40 -4.41 3.07
C ASN A 203 -10.09 -4.18 4.56
N PRO A 204 -9.36 -5.11 5.21
CA PRO A 204 -8.80 -4.84 6.53
C PRO A 204 -7.71 -3.75 6.44
N THR A 205 -7.40 -3.11 7.57
CA THR A 205 -6.42 -2.00 7.64
C THR A 205 -5.27 -2.39 8.56
N SER A 206 -4.03 -2.09 8.15
CA SER A 206 -2.82 -2.35 8.95
C SER A 206 -2.80 -1.60 10.28
N GLU A 207 -2.06 -2.13 11.24
CA GLU A 207 -1.97 -1.63 12.61
C GLU A 207 -0.55 -1.71 13.15
N SER A 208 -0.19 -0.78 14.03
CA SER A 208 1.08 -0.80 14.77
C SER A 208 0.79 -1.01 16.25
N LEU A 209 1.37 -2.04 16.84
CA LEU A 209 1.02 -2.51 18.19
C LEU A 209 2.26 -2.69 19.06
N ALA A 210 2.09 -2.45 20.36
CA ALA A 210 3.04 -2.91 21.36
C ALA A 210 2.95 -4.44 21.52
N ILE A 211 4.02 -5.05 22.02
CA ILE A 211 4.05 -6.47 22.40
C ILE A 211 2.95 -6.73 23.45
N GLY A 212 2.19 -7.81 23.27
CA GLY A 212 1.02 -8.16 24.07
C GLY A 212 -0.27 -7.44 23.66
N GLY A 213 -0.20 -6.54 22.67
CA GLY A 213 -1.33 -5.75 22.18
C GLY A 213 -2.49 -6.57 21.62
N THR A 214 -3.60 -5.88 21.37
CA THR A 214 -4.82 -6.44 20.77
C THR A 214 -5.32 -5.55 19.65
N THR A 215 -5.80 -6.15 18.56
CA THR A 215 -6.48 -5.46 17.46
C THR A 215 -7.57 -6.33 16.81
N TRP A 216 -8.32 -5.75 15.88
CA TRP A 216 -9.33 -6.42 15.08
C TRP A 216 -9.19 -6.07 13.61
N PHE A 217 -9.18 -7.08 12.75
CA PHE A 217 -9.27 -6.89 11.31
C PHE A 217 -10.69 -7.14 10.84
N ILE A 218 -11.23 -6.22 10.06
CA ILE A 218 -12.59 -6.30 9.53
C ILE A 218 -12.53 -6.28 8.02
N SER A 219 -13.12 -7.28 7.36
CA SER A 219 -13.23 -7.33 5.91
C SER A 219 -14.61 -7.83 5.49
N HIS A 220 -15.16 -7.24 4.43
CA HIS A 220 -16.50 -7.56 3.96
C HIS A 220 -16.51 -7.79 2.45
N ALA A 221 -17.34 -8.74 2.00
CA ALA A 221 -17.61 -8.99 0.59
C ALA A 221 -19.09 -9.32 0.36
N GLN A 222 -19.62 -8.87 -0.78
CA GLN A 222 -20.91 -9.30 -1.32
C GLN A 222 -20.75 -10.64 -2.05
N ASN A 223 -21.83 -11.41 -2.17
CA ASN A 223 -21.89 -12.71 -2.87
C ASN A 223 -20.96 -13.81 -2.31
N ALA A 224 -20.40 -13.60 -1.12
CA ALA A 224 -19.65 -14.60 -0.39
C ALA A 224 -20.60 -15.42 0.50
N SER A 225 -20.49 -16.75 0.44
CA SER A 225 -21.13 -17.67 1.38
C SER A 225 -20.20 -18.12 2.50
N ARG A 226 -18.88 -17.88 2.38
CA ARG A 226 -17.91 -18.25 3.41
C ARG A 226 -16.74 -17.26 3.45
N LEU A 227 -16.26 -17.00 4.66
CA LEU A 227 -15.04 -16.24 4.95
C LEU A 227 -14.05 -17.13 5.70
N THR A 228 -12.78 -17.07 5.30
CA THR A 228 -11.64 -17.60 6.05
C THR A 228 -10.53 -16.56 6.13
N TRP A 229 -9.81 -16.53 7.25
CA TRP A 229 -8.64 -15.66 7.41
C TRP A 229 -7.36 -16.42 7.11
N GLN A 230 -6.40 -15.73 6.49
CA GLN A 230 -5.07 -16.24 6.19
C GLN A 230 -4.02 -15.28 6.71
N ALA A 231 -2.95 -15.81 7.30
CA ALA A 231 -1.80 -15.01 7.70
C ALA A 231 -0.84 -14.84 6.53
N VAL A 232 -0.17 -13.70 6.45
CA VAL A 232 0.80 -13.35 5.41
C VAL A 232 2.10 -12.97 6.11
N SER A 233 3.18 -13.70 5.83
CA SER A 233 4.50 -13.36 6.39
C SER A 233 5.09 -12.10 5.75
N PRO A 234 6.14 -11.48 6.35
CA PRO A 234 6.86 -10.37 5.75
C PRO A 234 7.43 -10.67 4.36
N ALA A 235 7.68 -11.94 4.06
CA ALA A 235 8.15 -12.41 2.76
C ALA A 235 7.02 -12.61 1.73
N GLY A 236 5.76 -12.32 2.09
CA GLY A 236 4.59 -12.49 1.24
C GLY A 236 4.04 -13.93 1.18
N LEU A 237 4.59 -14.88 1.94
CA LEU A 237 4.08 -16.25 2.01
C LEU A 237 2.78 -16.30 2.81
N VAL A 238 1.80 -17.08 2.34
CA VAL A 238 0.47 -17.22 2.94
C VAL A 238 0.38 -18.50 3.76
N TYR A 239 -0.18 -18.39 4.97
CA TYR A 239 -0.37 -19.46 5.93
C TYR A 239 -1.82 -19.51 6.42
N THR A 240 -2.27 -20.68 6.85
CA THR A 240 -3.49 -20.82 7.65
C THR A 240 -3.32 -20.16 9.02
N THR A 241 -4.42 -19.83 9.69
CA THR A 241 -4.37 -19.31 11.07
C THR A 241 -3.74 -20.31 12.05
N ALA A 242 -3.93 -21.62 11.84
CA ALA A 242 -3.33 -22.66 12.68
C ALA A 242 -1.79 -22.73 12.54
N GLU A 243 -1.28 -22.58 11.32
CA GLU A 243 0.17 -22.50 11.08
C GLU A 243 0.75 -21.22 11.70
N ALA A 244 0.06 -20.08 11.56
CA ALA A 244 0.47 -18.83 12.18
C ALA A 244 0.56 -18.94 13.72
N LEU A 245 -0.43 -19.58 14.37
CA LEU A 245 -0.39 -19.84 15.81
C LEU A 245 0.80 -20.74 16.21
N SER A 246 1.20 -21.67 15.34
CA SER A 246 2.36 -22.55 15.59
C SER A 246 3.69 -21.80 15.45
N LEU A 247 3.77 -20.85 14.51
CA LEU A 247 4.95 -20.01 14.28
C LEU A 247 5.09 -18.86 15.30
N HIS A 248 3.99 -18.49 15.97
CA HIS A 248 3.94 -17.36 16.90
C HIS A 248 3.38 -17.79 18.26
N PRO A 249 4.20 -18.44 19.11
CA PRO A 249 3.77 -18.89 20.42
C PRO A 249 3.14 -17.76 21.25
N GLY A 250 1.98 -18.04 21.85
CA GLY A 250 1.25 -17.08 22.68
C GLY A 250 0.26 -16.19 21.92
N LEU A 251 0.35 -16.10 20.58
CA LEU A 251 -0.66 -15.42 19.77
C LEU A 251 -2.04 -16.05 19.97
N VAL A 252 -3.08 -15.22 20.03
CA VAL A 252 -4.48 -15.67 20.07
C VAL A 252 -5.23 -15.07 18.89
N LEU A 253 -5.88 -15.94 18.11
CA LEU A 253 -6.69 -15.57 16.94
C LEU A 253 -8.12 -16.10 17.14
N GLU A 254 -9.11 -15.20 17.08
CA GLU A 254 -10.52 -15.55 17.20
C GLU A 254 -11.30 -14.99 16.01
N ASN A 255 -11.94 -15.87 15.24
CA ASN A 255 -12.85 -15.44 14.18
C ASN A 255 -14.20 -15.05 14.80
N GLN A 256 -14.58 -13.79 14.64
CA GLN A 256 -15.79 -13.21 15.22
C GLN A 256 -16.74 -12.74 14.11
N ALA A 257 -18.05 -12.95 14.33
CA ALA A 257 -19.15 -12.29 13.60
C ALA A 257 -19.07 -12.24 12.04
N ASN A 258 -18.68 -13.33 11.37
CA ASN A 258 -18.68 -13.50 9.90
C ASN A 258 -17.82 -12.52 9.07
N ASP A 259 -17.20 -11.50 9.67
CA ASP A 259 -16.39 -10.49 8.95
C ASP A 259 -15.16 -9.99 9.73
N THR A 260 -14.96 -10.47 10.97
CA THR A 260 -13.99 -9.90 11.90
C THR A 260 -13.00 -10.97 12.42
N LEU A 261 -11.71 -10.64 12.46
CA LEU A 261 -10.68 -11.42 13.15
C LEU A 261 -10.15 -10.62 14.33
N ALA A 262 -10.35 -11.12 15.55
CA ALA A 262 -9.66 -10.58 16.72
C ALA A 262 -8.26 -11.19 16.82
N VAL A 263 -7.26 -10.32 16.98
CA VAL A 263 -5.85 -10.68 17.16
C VAL A 263 -5.41 -10.18 18.53
N ARG A 264 -5.09 -11.10 19.44
CA ARG A 264 -4.81 -10.81 20.86
C ARG A 264 -3.47 -11.39 21.27
N ASN A 265 -2.90 -10.81 22.33
CA ASN A 265 -1.60 -11.21 22.88
C ASN A 265 -0.51 -11.23 21.81
N VAL A 266 -0.41 -10.14 21.03
CA VAL A 266 0.47 -10.05 19.86
C VAL A 266 1.95 -10.20 20.26
N PRO A 267 2.67 -11.26 19.84
CA PRO A 267 4.08 -11.43 20.15
C PRO A 267 4.97 -10.60 19.23
N ALA A 268 6.20 -10.29 19.67
CA ALA A 268 7.19 -9.58 18.85
C ALA A 268 7.49 -10.29 17.51
N SER A 269 7.39 -11.62 17.48
CA SER A 269 7.59 -12.43 16.27
C SER A 269 6.58 -12.18 15.16
N LEU A 270 5.45 -11.51 15.47
CA LEU A 270 4.42 -11.16 14.49
C LEU A 270 4.73 -9.84 13.75
N ASN A 271 5.87 -9.19 14.05
CA ASN A 271 6.25 -7.96 13.35
C ASN A 271 6.39 -8.18 11.84
N GLY A 272 5.71 -7.33 11.06
CA GLY A 272 5.64 -7.40 9.61
C GLY A 272 4.74 -8.51 9.06
N TRP A 273 4.10 -9.31 9.91
CA TRP A 273 3.08 -10.26 9.47
C TRP A 273 1.75 -9.54 9.27
N GLY A 274 0.92 -10.02 8.34
CA GLY A 274 -0.41 -9.49 8.11
C GLY A 274 -1.48 -10.56 8.05
N PHE A 275 -2.72 -10.12 7.92
CA PHE A 275 -3.88 -10.99 7.73
C PHE A 275 -4.71 -10.51 6.53
N GLN A 276 -5.12 -11.47 5.71
CA GLN A 276 -6.03 -11.24 4.58
C GLN A 276 -7.26 -12.12 4.71
N ALA A 277 -8.40 -11.60 4.25
CA ALA A 277 -9.66 -12.30 4.22
C ALA A 277 -9.83 -12.98 2.87
N ARG A 278 -10.16 -14.27 2.88
CA ARG A 278 -10.46 -15.07 1.70
C ARG A 278 -11.93 -15.44 1.71
N PHE A 279 -12.66 -14.91 0.74
CA PHE A 279 -14.10 -15.09 0.54
C PHE A 279 -14.38 -16.15 -0.53
N GLU A 280 -15.32 -17.05 -0.26
CA GLU A 280 -15.80 -18.07 -1.20
C GLU A 280 -17.30 -17.85 -1.46
N GLY A 281 -17.73 -18.09 -2.69
CA GLY A 281 -19.13 -18.10 -3.10
C GLY A 281 -19.34 -19.04 -4.27
N THR A 282 -20.58 -19.19 -4.72
CA THR A 282 -20.89 -20.03 -5.90
C THR A 282 -20.26 -19.49 -7.18
N GLY A 283 -19.94 -18.19 -7.25
CA GLY A 283 -19.24 -17.57 -8.37
C GLY A 283 -17.71 -17.60 -8.28
N GLY A 284 -17.12 -18.26 -7.27
CA GLY A 284 -15.67 -18.38 -7.12
C GLY A 284 -15.13 -17.78 -5.82
N VAL A 285 -13.92 -17.22 -5.89
CA VAL A 285 -13.12 -16.79 -4.73
C VAL A 285 -12.65 -15.35 -4.92
N ALA A 286 -12.63 -14.57 -3.85
CA ALA A 286 -11.94 -13.29 -3.79
C ALA A 286 -11.07 -13.19 -2.52
N VAL A 287 -9.93 -12.51 -2.62
CA VAL A 287 -8.97 -12.31 -1.51
C VAL A 287 -8.78 -10.82 -1.29
N SER A 288 -8.91 -10.35 -0.04
CA SER A 288 -8.70 -8.95 0.32
C SER A 288 -7.22 -8.59 0.25
N SER A 289 -6.93 -7.29 0.23
CA SER A 289 -5.60 -6.82 0.59
C SER A 289 -5.23 -7.31 1.99
N ALA A 290 -3.96 -7.64 2.21
CA ALA A 290 -3.45 -7.94 3.53
C ALA A 290 -3.33 -6.67 4.38
N ALA A 291 -3.73 -6.76 5.64
CA ALA A 291 -3.45 -5.76 6.67
C ALA A 291 -2.29 -6.24 7.54
N TYR A 292 -1.22 -5.45 7.62
CA TYR A 292 0.01 -5.81 8.32
C TYR A 292 0.01 -5.33 9.77
N ILE A 293 0.71 -6.05 10.63
CA ILE A 293 0.98 -5.71 12.01
C ILE A 293 2.45 -5.34 12.13
N TYR A 294 2.72 -4.14 12.63
CA TYR A 294 4.07 -3.74 13.02
C TYR A 294 4.19 -3.81 14.55
N VAL A 295 5.06 -4.68 15.03
CA VAL A 295 5.26 -4.91 16.47
C VAL A 295 6.61 -4.35 16.89
N GLY A 296 6.58 -3.43 17.85
CA GLY A 296 7.78 -2.85 18.46
C GLY A 296 7.60 -2.67 19.95
N ASP A 297 8.72 -2.61 20.68
CA ASP A 297 8.73 -2.10 22.05
C ASP A 297 8.68 -0.57 22.03
N TYR A 298 7.54 -0.03 21.61
CA TYR A 298 7.35 1.41 21.53
C TYR A 298 7.27 2.05 22.92
N VAL A 299 6.83 1.30 23.94
CA VAL A 299 6.89 1.75 25.33
C VAL A 299 8.35 1.99 25.74
N GLY A 300 9.24 1.03 25.46
CA GLY A 300 10.67 1.16 25.68
C GLY A 300 11.30 2.29 24.86
N ALA A 301 10.96 2.38 23.57
CA ALA A 301 11.52 3.42 22.68
C ALA A 301 11.15 4.84 23.12
N TYR A 302 9.93 5.03 23.65
CA TYR A 302 9.46 6.33 24.16
C TYR A 302 9.57 6.46 25.69
N GLN A 303 10.31 5.57 26.36
CA GLN A 303 10.36 5.50 27.83
C GLN A 303 10.81 6.81 28.48
N SER A 304 11.70 7.58 27.83
CA SER A 304 12.17 8.87 28.35
C SER A 304 11.02 9.88 28.49
N VAL A 305 10.13 9.95 27.50
CA VAL A 305 8.95 10.83 27.51
C VAL A 305 7.94 10.35 28.55
N LEU A 306 7.61 9.06 28.54
CA LEU A 306 6.64 8.47 29.47
C LEU A 306 7.09 8.64 30.94
N SER A 307 8.39 8.47 31.21
CA SER A 307 8.96 8.65 32.55
C SER A 307 8.93 10.11 33.01
N ALA A 308 9.12 11.06 32.10
CA ALA A 308 9.06 12.49 32.43
C ALA A 308 7.64 12.91 32.86
N TYR A 309 6.62 12.45 32.13
CA TYR A 309 5.22 12.66 32.52
C TYR A 309 4.88 11.96 33.85
N ARG A 310 5.29 10.70 34.04
CA ARG A 310 5.12 9.99 35.31
C ARG A 310 5.74 10.76 36.48
N ALA A 311 6.99 11.20 36.34
CA ALA A 311 7.69 11.93 37.38
C ALA A 311 6.98 13.24 37.75
N ALA A 312 6.48 13.98 36.75
CA ALA A 312 5.72 15.21 36.97
C ALA A 312 4.48 14.96 37.84
N TYR A 313 3.70 13.91 37.57
CA TYR A 313 2.53 13.59 38.41
C TYR A 313 2.92 13.09 39.81
N GLN A 314 3.98 12.29 39.94
CA GLN A 314 4.44 11.75 41.23
C GLN A 314 4.85 12.84 42.22
N VAL A 315 5.46 13.94 41.75
CA VAL A 315 5.89 15.06 42.60
C VAL A 315 4.81 16.14 42.76
N GLY A 316 3.61 15.94 42.20
CA GLY A 316 2.57 16.97 42.17
C GLY A 316 2.89 18.15 41.23
N GLY A 317 3.82 17.96 40.29
CA GLY A 317 4.29 18.95 39.31
C GLY A 317 3.37 19.14 38.10
N HIS A 318 2.08 18.83 38.19
CA HIS A 318 1.11 19.04 37.10
C HIS A 318 0.63 20.49 37.04
N THR A 319 1.57 21.44 36.96
CA THR A 319 1.29 22.87 36.75
C THR A 319 1.90 23.31 35.42
N ALA A 320 1.31 24.31 34.77
CA ALA A 320 1.84 24.85 33.52
C ALA A 320 3.31 25.30 33.65
N GLN A 321 3.66 25.93 34.78
CA GLN A 321 5.02 26.42 35.04
C GLN A 321 6.03 25.27 35.14
N TYR A 322 5.71 24.21 35.89
CA TYR A 322 6.57 23.04 36.03
C TYR A 322 6.76 22.34 34.68
N ALA A 323 5.66 22.19 33.92
CA ALA A 323 5.67 21.54 32.62
C ALA A 323 6.64 22.23 31.65
N VAL A 324 6.52 23.56 31.50
CA VAL A 324 7.41 24.35 30.63
C VAL A 324 8.87 24.20 31.05
N SER A 325 9.17 24.26 32.35
CA SER A 325 10.55 24.09 32.84
C SER A 325 11.11 22.67 32.64
N SER A 326 10.24 21.68 32.52
CA SER A 326 10.59 20.25 32.32
C SER A 326 10.46 19.81 30.86
N GLY A 327 10.15 20.73 29.94
CA GLY A 327 9.97 20.44 28.52
C GLY A 327 8.66 19.70 28.17
N LEU A 328 7.70 19.63 29.09
CA LEU A 328 6.39 18.99 28.89
C LEU A 328 5.34 20.00 28.43
N SER A 329 4.22 19.52 27.88
CA SER A 329 3.09 20.37 27.56
C SER A 329 2.48 21.03 28.81
N PRO A 330 2.24 22.35 28.78
CA PRO A 330 1.54 23.03 29.87
C PRO A 330 0.10 22.55 30.08
N MET A 331 -0.47 21.82 29.12
CA MET A 331 -1.81 21.24 29.25
C MET A 331 -1.95 20.23 30.39
N ILE A 332 -0.84 19.73 30.93
CA ILE A 332 -0.82 18.85 32.11
C ILE A 332 -1.58 19.44 33.32
N ALA A 333 -1.73 20.77 33.38
CA ALA A 333 -2.47 21.46 34.42
C ALA A 333 -3.99 21.21 34.40
N HIS A 334 -4.53 20.70 33.28
CA HIS A 334 -5.97 20.51 33.06
C HIS A 334 -6.44 19.07 33.27
N SER A 335 -5.58 18.20 33.82
CA SER A 335 -5.95 16.82 34.11
C SER A 335 -5.32 16.27 35.38
N SER A 336 -6.13 15.52 36.12
CA SER A 336 -5.69 14.80 37.33
C SER A 336 -4.74 13.64 37.00
N HIS A 337 -4.84 13.10 35.79
CA HIS A 337 -4.03 11.99 35.30
C HIS A 337 -3.69 12.23 33.83
N VAL A 338 -2.70 11.49 33.33
CA VAL A 338 -2.30 11.50 31.92
C VAL A 338 -2.25 10.08 31.39
N GLY A 339 -2.57 9.93 30.11
CA GLY A 339 -2.44 8.69 29.38
C GLY A 339 -1.67 8.87 28.10
N TYR A 340 -1.36 7.75 27.47
CA TYR A 340 -0.70 7.70 26.18
C TYR A 340 -1.39 6.74 25.22
N ALA A 341 -1.17 6.96 23.93
CA ALA A 341 -1.54 6.02 22.87
C ALA A 341 -0.47 6.03 21.78
N PHE A 342 -0.41 4.94 21.03
CA PHE A 342 0.42 4.81 19.83
C PHE A 342 -0.48 4.81 18.61
N LYS A 343 -0.11 5.57 17.58
CA LYS A 343 -0.79 5.53 16.28
C LYS A 343 0.18 5.93 15.19
N ASP A 344 0.25 5.09 14.15
CA ASP A 344 1.05 5.34 12.96
C ASP A 344 0.32 6.32 12.04
N LEU A 345 0.82 7.56 11.97
CA LEU A 345 0.16 8.63 11.23
C LEU A 345 0.38 8.49 9.72
N ASP A 346 1.61 8.18 9.29
CA ASP A 346 2.02 8.16 7.87
C ASP A 346 2.12 6.75 7.26
N LYS A 347 1.85 5.72 8.07
CA LYS A 347 1.79 4.29 7.69
C LYS A 347 3.15 3.72 7.29
N ASP A 348 4.22 4.22 7.90
CA ASP A 348 5.58 3.73 7.68
C ASP A 348 5.93 2.50 8.57
N GLY A 349 5.03 2.12 9.48
CA GLY A 349 5.17 1.01 10.42
C GLY A 349 5.76 1.42 11.77
N ILE A 350 6.10 2.70 11.97
CA ILE A 350 6.57 3.27 13.23
C ILE A 350 5.48 4.18 13.78
N PRO A 351 4.83 3.83 14.91
CA PRO A 351 3.82 4.67 15.48
C PRO A 351 4.38 5.93 16.16
N GLU A 352 3.66 7.04 16.02
CA GLU A 352 3.80 8.22 16.84
C GLU A 352 3.22 7.97 18.24
N LEU A 353 3.87 8.56 19.25
CA LEU A 353 3.38 8.63 20.61
C LEU A 353 2.50 9.86 20.78
N PHE A 354 1.29 9.65 21.29
CA PHE A 354 0.36 10.68 21.72
C PHE A 354 0.29 10.70 23.23
N ILE A 355 0.42 11.88 23.83
CA ILE A 355 0.16 12.13 25.25
C ILE A 355 -1.13 12.95 25.35
N ALA A 356 -2.04 12.58 26.25
CA ALA A 356 -3.26 13.34 26.49
C ALA A 356 -3.78 13.15 27.92
N GLY A 357 -4.56 14.11 28.39
CA GLY A 357 -5.15 14.07 29.72
C GLY A 357 -6.18 12.95 29.88
N LEU A 358 -6.24 12.38 31.08
CA LEU A 358 -7.29 11.49 31.54
C LEU A 358 -8.13 12.20 32.62
N ASN A 359 -9.43 11.95 32.62
CA ASN A 359 -10.38 12.62 33.52
C ASN A 359 -10.23 14.14 33.46
N THR A 360 -10.20 14.67 32.24
CA THR A 360 -10.07 16.11 31.98
C THR A 360 -11.39 16.82 32.23
N ASP A 361 -11.30 18.13 32.46
CA ASP A 361 -12.43 19.02 32.25
C ASP A 361 -12.87 19.04 30.77
N ASP A 362 -13.99 19.70 30.49
CA ASP A 362 -14.59 19.75 29.15
C ASP A 362 -13.66 20.40 28.11
N GLU A 363 -12.77 21.32 28.52
CA GLU A 363 -11.91 22.08 27.60
C GLU A 363 -10.71 21.28 27.08
N ALA A 364 -10.23 20.28 27.82
CA ALA A 364 -9.13 19.40 27.42
C ALA A 364 -9.60 18.03 26.89
N ARG A 365 -10.91 17.80 26.77
CA ARG A 365 -11.43 16.57 26.14
C ARG A 365 -10.93 16.47 24.70
N SER A 366 -10.25 15.37 24.39
CA SER A 366 -9.64 15.08 23.08
C SER A 366 -8.45 15.94 22.67
N VAL A 367 -8.00 16.90 23.50
CA VAL A 367 -6.77 17.67 23.24
C VAL A 367 -5.56 16.77 23.48
N MET A 368 -4.67 16.71 22.51
CA MET A 368 -3.37 16.06 22.67
C MET A 368 -2.42 17.02 23.37
N TYR A 369 -1.71 16.59 24.39
CA TYR A 369 -0.77 17.41 25.13
C TYR A 369 0.55 17.54 24.37
N ASP A 370 1.15 16.41 24.01
CA ASP A 370 2.31 16.34 23.12
C ASP A 370 2.11 15.20 22.11
N VAL A 371 2.77 15.33 20.96
CA VAL A 371 2.93 14.26 19.98
C VAL A 371 4.41 14.10 19.65
N TYR A 372 4.90 12.87 19.65
CA TYR A 372 6.29 12.52 19.34
C TYR A 372 6.35 11.48 18.24
N THR A 373 7.41 11.53 17.44
CA THR A 373 7.82 10.45 16.52
C THR A 373 9.19 9.90 16.95
N LEU A 374 9.66 8.79 16.35
CA LEU A 374 11.02 8.29 16.53
C LEU A 374 11.92 8.74 15.38
N SER A 375 12.78 9.72 15.64
CA SER A 375 13.83 10.11 14.68
C SER A 375 15.13 9.41 15.05
N GLY A 376 15.58 8.46 14.21
CA GLY A 376 16.79 7.68 14.49
C GLY A 376 16.70 6.83 15.77
N GLY A 377 15.48 6.40 16.15
CA GLY A 377 15.22 5.65 17.38
C GLY A 377 15.12 6.50 18.65
N VAL A 378 15.21 7.83 18.54
CA VAL A 378 15.08 8.76 19.67
C VAL A 378 13.75 9.53 19.56
N PRO A 379 13.00 9.70 20.66
CA PRO A 379 11.80 10.52 20.66
C PRO A 379 12.10 11.97 20.23
N ALA A 380 11.40 12.42 19.18
CA ALA A 380 11.43 13.79 18.69
C ALA A 380 10.02 14.36 18.77
N ARG A 381 9.84 15.48 19.48
CA ARG A 381 8.55 16.14 19.61
C ARG A 381 8.16 16.82 18.31
N ILE A 382 6.95 16.54 17.82
CA ILE A 382 6.43 17.11 16.57
C ILE A 382 5.27 18.07 16.79
N ALA A 383 4.51 17.93 17.89
CA ALA A 383 3.47 18.88 18.28
C ALA A 383 3.40 19.03 19.81
N VAL A 384 3.02 20.21 20.28
CA VAL A 384 2.78 20.53 21.69
C VAL A 384 1.57 21.45 21.80
N SER A 385 0.62 21.09 22.64
CA SER A 385 -0.52 21.96 22.95
C SER A 385 -0.24 22.87 24.14
N SER A 386 -0.98 23.97 24.20
CA SER A 386 -1.04 24.94 25.27
C SER A 386 -2.43 25.60 25.31
N ASP A 387 -2.64 26.51 26.26
CA ASP A 387 -3.87 27.30 26.34
C ASP A 387 -4.09 28.18 25.09
N GLN A 388 -3.03 28.49 24.34
CA GLN A 388 -3.08 29.31 23.14
C GLN A 388 -3.18 28.52 21.84
N GLU A 389 -2.66 27.29 21.79
CA GLU A 389 -2.61 26.45 20.59
C GLU A 389 -2.89 25.00 21.01
N LYS A 390 -4.02 24.45 20.58
CA LYS A 390 -4.49 23.11 20.93
C LYS A 390 -4.48 22.22 19.69
N PHE A 391 -3.90 21.05 19.81
CA PHE A 391 -3.86 20.03 18.78
C PHE A 391 -4.86 18.91 19.08
N TYR A 392 -5.53 18.46 18.02
CA TYR A 392 -6.48 17.37 18.00
C TYR A 392 -6.10 16.37 16.91
N LEU A 393 -6.29 15.08 17.16
CA LEU A 393 -6.15 14.03 16.14
C LEU A 393 -7.45 13.95 15.34
N CYS A 394 -7.37 13.88 14.01
CA CYS A 394 -8.53 13.66 13.15
C CYS A 394 -8.67 12.19 12.73
N THR A 395 -9.88 11.79 12.34
CA THR A 395 -10.22 10.43 11.86
C THR A 395 -9.42 9.99 10.64
N ASP A 396 -8.87 10.94 9.88
CA ASP A 396 -8.08 10.71 8.68
C ASP A 396 -6.56 10.75 8.93
N ASN A 397 -6.10 10.69 10.18
CA ASN A 397 -4.69 10.82 10.60
C ASN A 397 -4.07 12.21 10.39
N ALA A 398 -4.85 13.26 10.13
CA ALA A 398 -4.34 14.63 10.23
C ALA A 398 -4.28 15.09 11.69
N LEU A 399 -3.42 16.08 11.97
CA LEU A 399 -3.52 16.86 13.21
C LEU A 399 -4.19 18.18 12.90
N PHE A 400 -5.27 18.46 13.61
CA PHE A 400 -5.96 19.74 13.58
C PHE A 400 -5.46 20.61 14.72
N CYS A 401 -5.03 21.83 14.41
CA CYS A 401 -4.55 22.79 15.39
C CYS A 401 -5.49 23.99 15.40
N GLU A 402 -6.01 24.33 16.56
CA GLU A 402 -6.74 25.58 16.78
C GLU A 402 -5.98 26.44 17.77
N GLY A 403 -5.95 27.73 17.51
CA GLY A 403 -5.29 28.62 18.46
C GLY A 403 -5.62 30.07 18.28
N SER A 404 -5.21 30.83 19.29
CA SER A 404 -5.16 32.28 19.24
C SER A 404 -3.80 32.77 19.68
N ARG A 405 -3.08 33.40 18.74
CA ARG A 405 -1.91 34.21 19.07
C ARG A 405 -2.43 35.62 19.33
N GLY A 406 -2.07 36.20 20.47
CA GLY A 406 -2.63 37.46 20.99
C GLY A 406 -2.79 38.58 19.95
N ALA A 407 -3.66 39.55 20.28
CA ALA A 407 -4.30 40.54 19.38
C ALA A 407 -5.59 40.05 18.67
N GLY A 408 -6.22 38.99 19.18
CA GLY A 408 -7.53 38.51 18.72
C GLY A 408 -7.47 37.48 17.60
N LEU A 409 -6.35 37.35 16.90
CA LEU A 409 -6.16 36.44 15.76
C LEU A 409 -6.51 35.00 16.16
N ALA A 410 -7.52 34.40 15.52
CA ALA A 410 -7.78 32.97 15.61
C ALA A 410 -7.30 32.28 14.34
N HIS A 411 -6.72 31.10 14.51
CA HIS A 411 -6.27 30.27 13.40
C HIS A 411 -6.66 28.81 13.63
N ALA A 412 -6.82 28.12 12.50
CA ALA A 412 -7.21 26.73 12.41
C ALA A 412 -6.39 26.09 11.28
N PHE A 413 -5.48 25.17 11.61
CA PHE A 413 -4.57 24.55 10.65
C PHE A 413 -4.68 23.04 10.65
N ILE A 414 -4.55 22.45 9.47
CA ILE A 414 -4.48 21.01 9.26
C ILE A 414 -3.06 20.64 8.89
N TYR A 415 -2.50 19.72 9.65
CA TYR A 415 -1.17 19.18 9.47
C TYR A 415 -1.22 17.71 9.05
N ARG A 416 -0.33 17.35 8.12
CA ARG A 416 -0.04 15.97 7.76
C ARG A 416 1.36 15.64 8.23
N PHE A 417 1.51 14.48 8.86
CA PHE A 417 2.80 13.92 9.18
C PHE A 417 3.32 13.11 7.99
N SER A 418 4.61 13.29 7.69
CA SER A 418 5.35 12.44 6.75
C SER A 418 6.84 12.72 6.88
N ASN A 419 7.70 11.74 6.66
CA ASN A 419 9.17 11.92 6.66
C ASN A 419 9.67 12.60 7.96
N ASN A 420 9.17 12.16 9.11
CA ASN A 420 9.55 12.70 10.43
C ASN A 420 9.23 14.20 10.66
N SER A 421 8.29 14.78 9.90
CA SER A 421 7.87 16.17 10.09
C SER A 421 6.39 16.37 9.87
N LEU A 422 5.80 17.29 10.64
CA LEU A 422 4.49 17.85 10.31
C LEU A 422 4.63 18.91 9.22
N ARG A 423 3.68 18.89 8.30
CA ARG A 423 3.52 19.92 7.27
C ARG A 423 2.08 20.42 7.30
N ALA A 424 1.91 21.74 7.41
CA ALA A 424 0.61 22.38 7.20
C ALA A 424 0.19 22.20 5.73
N VAL A 425 -1.01 21.66 5.52
CA VAL A 425 -1.59 21.44 4.19
C VAL A 425 -2.74 22.40 3.90
N GLU A 426 -3.44 22.83 4.94
CA GLU A 426 -4.60 23.70 4.88
C GLU A 426 -4.63 24.58 6.13
N GLY A 427 -4.97 25.86 5.97
CA GLY A 427 -5.03 26.82 7.06
C GLY A 427 -6.15 27.83 6.86
N TYR A 428 -6.82 28.17 7.94
CA TYR A 428 -7.83 29.21 8.03
C TYR A 428 -7.44 30.18 9.13
N MET A 429 -7.55 31.48 8.87
CA MET A 429 -7.26 32.50 9.87
C MET A 429 -8.19 33.69 9.77
N SER A 430 -8.26 34.42 10.87
CA SER A 430 -8.94 35.70 10.95
C SER A 430 -7.99 36.82 11.38
N THR A 431 -8.17 38.01 10.81
CA THR A 431 -7.49 39.23 11.28
C THR A 431 -8.39 40.11 12.12
N PHE A 432 -7.77 40.98 12.94
CA PHE A 432 -8.43 42.02 13.71
C PHE A 432 -7.83 43.37 13.37
N THR A 433 -8.66 44.40 13.28
CA THR A 433 -8.28 45.81 13.37
C THR A 433 -9.09 46.45 14.52
N GLY A 434 -8.36 46.95 15.52
CA GLY A 434 -8.99 47.44 16.76
C GLY A 434 -9.70 46.30 17.50
N SER A 435 -11.03 46.40 17.64
CA SER A 435 -11.89 45.42 18.32
C SER A 435 -12.84 44.67 17.38
N SER A 436 -12.70 44.84 16.06
CA SER A 436 -13.47 44.14 15.03
C SER A 436 -12.63 43.08 14.34
N ARG A 437 -13.27 41.99 13.90
CA ARG A 437 -12.65 40.93 13.11
C ARG A 437 -12.89 41.25 11.63
N ASP A 438 -11.82 41.56 10.89
CA ASP A 438 -11.94 42.33 9.63
C ASP A 438 -11.58 41.54 8.36
N GLY A 439 -11.04 40.34 8.50
CA GLY A 439 -10.72 39.50 7.35
C GLY A 439 -10.64 38.04 7.72
N TYR A 440 -10.98 37.18 6.77
CA TYR A 440 -10.79 35.74 6.86
C TYR A 440 -10.03 35.27 5.65
N TYR A 441 -9.07 34.37 5.85
CA TYR A 441 -8.15 33.95 4.80
C TYR A 441 -7.97 32.43 4.81
N TYR A 442 -7.80 31.89 3.61
CA TYR A 442 -7.38 30.52 3.35
C TYR A 442 -5.91 30.48 2.93
N GLN A 443 -5.17 29.55 3.53
CA GLN A 443 -3.77 29.24 3.22
C GLN A 443 -3.61 27.80 2.73
N SER A 444 -2.86 27.64 1.65
CA SER A 444 -2.45 26.33 1.14
C SER A 444 -1.00 26.02 1.50
N GLY A 445 -0.76 24.82 2.02
CA GLY A 445 0.55 24.16 1.98
C GLY A 445 1.69 24.79 2.79
N SER A 446 1.42 25.78 3.64
CA SER A 446 2.41 26.41 4.54
C SER A 446 1.71 27.01 5.76
N TYR A 447 2.31 26.84 6.93
CA TYR A 447 1.87 27.49 8.15
C TYR A 447 2.35 28.94 8.16
N SER A 448 1.42 29.86 8.36
CA SER A 448 1.73 31.23 8.79
C SER A 448 0.63 31.67 9.75
N PRO A 449 0.94 32.11 10.97
CA PRO A 449 -0.09 32.57 11.91
C PRO A 449 -0.71 33.92 11.52
N GLU A 450 -0.23 34.53 10.44
CA GLU A 450 -0.68 35.80 9.89
C GLU A 450 -0.91 35.67 8.37
N PRO A 451 -1.82 36.49 7.79
CA PRO A 451 -2.01 36.51 6.36
C PRO A 451 -0.75 36.97 5.62
N ARG A 452 -0.51 36.36 4.48
CA ARG A 452 0.60 36.66 3.57
C ARG A 452 0.07 37.21 2.26
N ASP A 453 0.93 37.92 1.54
CA ASP A 453 0.66 38.29 0.16
C ASP A 453 0.37 37.04 -0.69
N GLY A 454 -0.84 36.98 -1.26
CA GLY A 454 -1.31 35.85 -2.08
C GLY A 454 -2.24 34.87 -1.37
N ASP A 455 -2.50 35.04 -0.06
CA ASP A 455 -3.54 34.27 0.62
C ASP A 455 -4.93 34.63 0.09
N VAL A 456 -5.84 33.65 0.09
CA VAL A 456 -7.16 33.79 -0.54
C VAL A 456 -8.16 34.30 0.50
N PRO A 457 -8.77 35.49 0.33
CA PRO A 457 -9.84 35.95 1.20
C PRO A 457 -11.05 35.02 1.10
N VAL A 458 -11.67 34.72 2.23
CA VAL A 458 -12.90 33.93 2.32
C VAL A 458 -13.95 34.67 3.15
N SER A 459 -15.23 34.29 3.04
CA SER A 459 -16.25 34.83 3.94
C SER A 459 -16.10 34.26 5.35
N GLN A 460 -16.63 34.98 6.35
CA GLN A 460 -16.78 34.46 7.70
C GLN A 460 -17.53 33.13 7.72
N SER A 461 -18.61 33.00 6.93
CA SER A 461 -19.40 31.78 6.86
C SER A 461 -18.60 30.59 6.35
N THR A 462 -17.74 30.80 5.35
CA THR A 462 -16.84 29.76 4.83
C THR A 462 -15.77 29.40 5.85
N PHE A 463 -15.17 30.38 6.53
CA PHE A 463 -14.23 30.11 7.62
C PHE A 463 -14.88 29.24 8.71
N SER A 464 -16.03 29.67 9.24
CA SER A 464 -16.72 28.95 10.31
C SER A 464 -17.18 27.57 9.88
N SER A 465 -17.69 27.40 8.65
CA SER A 465 -18.14 26.08 8.17
C SER A 465 -16.97 25.11 8.04
N ARG A 466 -15.80 25.57 7.56
CA ARG A 466 -14.62 24.73 7.37
C ARG A 466 -13.97 24.32 8.68
N VAL A 467 -13.91 25.23 9.64
CA VAL A 467 -13.45 24.91 11.01
C VAL A 467 -14.38 23.88 11.64
N TYR A 468 -15.69 24.12 11.60
CA TYR A 468 -16.69 23.19 12.11
C TYR A 468 -16.66 21.80 11.44
N GLU A 469 -16.46 21.74 10.12
CA GLU A 469 -16.25 20.48 9.40
C GLU A 469 -15.05 19.70 9.95
N ARG A 470 -13.95 20.39 10.33
CA ARG A 470 -12.76 19.75 10.89
C ARG A 470 -12.93 19.33 12.33
N GLU A 471 -13.54 20.14 13.18
CA GLU A 471 -13.92 19.77 14.55
C GLU A 471 -14.75 18.46 14.58
N ASN A 472 -15.67 18.28 13.63
CA ASN A 472 -16.47 17.05 13.50
C ASN A 472 -15.67 15.81 13.07
N THR A 473 -14.40 15.98 12.70
CA THR A 473 -13.50 14.85 12.40
C THR A 473 -12.55 14.52 13.54
N VAL A 474 -12.65 15.22 14.69
CA VAL A 474 -11.81 14.92 15.85
C VAL A 474 -12.05 13.50 16.34
N PHE A 475 -10.95 12.76 16.48
CA PHE A 475 -10.91 11.36 16.87
C PHE A 475 -10.51 11.26 18.35
N GLN A 476 -11.25 10.45 19.10
CA GLN A 476 -10.96 10.20 20.50
C GLN A 476 -10.05 8.97 20.63
N LEU A 477 -8.84 9.17 21.15
CA LEU A 477 -7.90 8.09 21.43
C LEU A 477 -8.34 7.27 22.64
N LEU A 478 -8.18 5.96 22.57
CA LEU A 478 -8.21 5.10 23.74
C LEU A 478 -6.84 5.13 24.40
N LEU A 479 -6.75 5.76 25.57
CA LEU A 479 -5.49 6.00 26.26
C LEU A 479 -5.18 4.90 27.28
N THR A 480 -3.90 4.53 27.37
CA THR A 480 -3.35 3.77 28.48
C THR A 480 -2.86 4.75 29.54
N GLN A 481 -3.32 4.62 30.79
CA GLN A 481 -2.89 5.50 31.87
C GLN A 481 -1.38 5.34 32.14
N ILE A 482 -0.67 6.46 32.26
CA ILE A 482 0.70 6.46 32.78
C ILE A 482 0.59 6.29 34.30
N ALA A 483 0.95 5.10 34.79
CA ALA A 483 0.99 4.77 36.21
C ALA A 483 2.01 5.61 36.99
#